data_AF-A0A0C9WR36-F1
#
_entry.id   AF-A0A0C9WR36-F1
#
_cell.length_a   1.000
_cell.length_b   1.000
_cell.length_c   1.000
_cell.angle_alpha   90.00
_cell.angle_beta   90.00
_cell.angle_gamma   90.00
#
_symmetry.space_group_name_H-M   'P 1'
#
loop_
_entity.id
_entity.type
_entity.pdbx_description
1 polymer ?
#
loop_
_entity_poly.entity_id
_entity_poly.type
_entity_poly.pdbx_seq_one_letter_code
_entity_poly.pdbx_strand_id
1 'polypeptide(L)'
;MLNDDVRAAEVRCFCGFRIMMENIHSETYSLLIEAYIKNPTQREYLFEAIETIPCIKECAFRWISNQESTVAERLVAFAAVEGIFFSGSFASIFWMKKRELMPGLTFSNELIHHDKGMHTDFACFLFSHLKHCRRPHPEVVKH
;
A
#
# COMPACT_ATOMS: atom_id res chain seq x y z
N MET A 1 12.14 5.64 0.55
CA MET A 1 11.59 5.74 1.92
C MET A 1 12.09 4.66 2.91
N LEU A 2 12.69 3.55 2.46
CA LEU A 2 13.35 2.56 3.35
C LEU A 2 14.73 2.07 2.86
N ASN A 3 15.04 2.25 1.57
CA ASN A 3 16.24 1.68 0.95
C ASN A 3 17.55 2.35 1.42
N ASP A 4 17.52 3.66 1.70
CA ASP A 4 18.71 4.43 2.06
C ASP A 4 19.07 4.33 3.55
N ASP A 5 18.07 4.05 4.40
CA ASP A 5 18.22 3.99 5.86
C ASP A 5 18.68 2.61 6.37
N VAL A 6 18.51 1.54 5.58
CA VAL A 6 18.77 0.16 6.01
C VAL A 6 19.97 -0.46 5.29
N ARG A 7 21.01 -0.76 6.07
CA ARG A 7 22.29 -1.29 5.54
C ARG A 7 22.32 -2.81 5.33
N ALA A 8 21.33 -3.56 5.80
CA ALA A 8 21.24 -5.01 5.61
C ALA A 8 20.91 -5.37 4.14
N ALA A 9 21.58 -6.36 3.57
CA ALA A 9 21.43 -6.73 2.17
C ALA A 9 20.08 -7.41 1.90
N GLU A 10 19.60 -8.20 2.86
CA GLU A 10 18.33 -8.91 2.86
C GLU A 10 17.16 -7.93 2.76
N VAL A 11 17.23 -6.81 3.51
CA VAL A 11 16.19 -5.78 3.49
C VAL A 11 16.15 -5.05 2.16
N ARG A 12 17.31 -4.75 1.58
CA ARG A 12 17.38 -4.16 0.23
C ARG A 12 16.83 -5.11 -0.83
N CYS A 13 17.12 -6.41 -0.72
CA CYS A 13 16.59 -7.42 -1.63
C CYS A 13 15.05 -7.46 -1.57
N PHE A 14 14.48 -7.54 -0.36
CA PHE A 14 13.03 -7.49 -0.19
C PHE A 14 12.43 -6.18 -0.73
N CYS A 15 13.05 -5.04 -0.43
CA CYS A 15 12.60 -3.73 -0.92
C CYS A 15 12.65 -3.63 -2.46
N GLY A 16 13.67 -4.21 -3.11
CA GLY A 16 13.75 -4.28 -4.56
C GLY A 16 12.62 -5.11 -5.17
N PHE A 17 12.35 -6.28 -4.60
CA PHE A 17 11.25 -7.14 -5.04
C PHE A 17 9.88 -6.48 -4.83
N ARG A 18 9.69 -5.82 -3.68
CA ARG A 18 8.49 -5.04 -3.40
C ARG A 18 8.25 -3.97 -4.46
N ILE A 19 9.25 -3.15 -4.79
CA ILE A 19 9.11 -2.09 -5.81
C ILE A 19 8.69 -2.68 -7.16
N MET A 20 9.26 -3.83 -7.54
CA MET A 20 8.86 -4.53 -8.75
C MET A 20 7.39 -4.97 -8.70
N MET A 21 6.94 -5.57 -7.58
CA MET A 21 5.55 -5.99 -7.41
C MET A 21 4.57 -4.81 -7.41
N GLU A 22 4.91 -3.70 -6.77
CA GLU A 22 4.09 -2.48 -6.79
C GLU A 22 3.86 -1.95 -8.21
N ASN A 23 4.88 -2.05 -9.09
CA ASN A 23 4.71 -1.68 -10.49
C ASN A 23 3.74 -2.62 -11.22
N ILE A 24 3.80 -3.92 -10.95
CA ILE A 24 2.87 -4.92 -11.50
C ILE A 24 1.45 -4.65 -10.98
N HIS A 25 1.29 -4.27 -9.71
CA HIS A 25 -0.01 -3.89 -9.15
C HIS A 25 -0.57 -2.67 -9.85
N SER A 26 0.26 -1.65 -10.09
CA SER A 26 -0.14 -0.44 -10.82
C SER A 26 -0.61 -0.76 -12.25
N GLU A 27 0.12 -1.60 -12.98
CA GLU A 27 -0.27 -2.05 -14.32
C GLU A 27 -1.59 -2.83 -14.28
N THR A 28 -1.73 -3.74 -13.32
CA THR A 28 -2.96 -4.53 -13.14
C THR A 28 -4.18 -3.65 -12.92
N TYR A 29 -4.08 -2.62 -12.05
CA TYR A 29 -5.17 -1.67 -11.85
C TYR A 29 -5.49 -0.87 -13.12
N SER A 30 -4.48 -0.42 -13.85
CA SER A 30 -4.69 0.30 -15.12
C SER A 30 -5.43 -0.57 -16.14
N LEU A 31 -5.02 -1.83 -16.30
CA LEU A 31 -5.69 -2.78 -17.20
C LEU A 31 -7.14 -3.03 -16.80
N LEU A 32 -7.44 -3.14 -15.49
CA LEU A 32 -8.82 -3.29 -15.00
C LEU A 32 -9.67 -2.06 -15.31
N ILE A 33 -9.12 -0.85 -15.10
CA ILE A 33 -9.80 0.41 -15.41
C ILE A 33 -10.08 0.50 -16.92
N GLU A 34 -9.10 0.20 -17.76
CA GLU A 34 -9.27 0.20 -19.22
C GLU A 34 -10.31 -0.83 -19.70
N ALA A 35 -10.31 -2.03 -19.08
CA ALA A 35 -11.23 -3.08 -19.41
C ALA A 35 -12.68 -2.71 -19.06
N TYR A 36 -12.92 -2.08 -17.92
CA TYR A 36 -14.28 -1.82 -17.41
C TYR A 36 -14.81 -0.42 -17.74
N ILE A 37 -13.96 0.59 -17.86
CA ILE A 37 -14.37 1.98 -18.11
C ILE A 37 -14.19 2.31 -19.60
N LYS A 38 -15.30 2.32 -20.34
CA LYS A 38 -15.30 2.58 -21.78
C LYS A 38 -15.24 4.06 -22.15
N ASN A 39 -15.73 4.94 -21.27
CA ASN A 39 -15.69 6.38 -21.51
C ASN A 39 -14.27 6.92 -21.25
N PRO A 40 -13.60 7.50 -22.25
CA PRO A 40 -12.22 7.99 -22.11
C PRO A 40 -12.10 9.15 -21.11
N THR A 41 -13.08 10.05 -21.03
CA THR A 41 -13.07 11.17 -20.08
C THR A 41 -13.18 10.69 -18.63
N GLN A 42 -14.02 9.68 -18.38
CA GLN A 42 -14.09 9.06 -17.04
C GLN A 42 -12.82 8.32 -16.68
N ARG A 43 -12.17 7.69 -17.67
CA ARG A 43 -10.90 7.00 -17.49
C ARG A 43 -9.78 7.96 -17.10
N GLU A 44 -9.65 9.07 -17.82
CA GLU A 44 -8.67 10.12 -17.53
C GLU A 44 -8.85 10.68 -16.11
N TYR A 45 -10.09 10.99 -15.72
CA TYR A 45 -10.42 11.41 -14.36
C TYR A 45 -9.98 10.40 -13.28
N LEU A 46 -10.14 9.10 -13.53
CA LEU A 46 -9.75 8.04 -12.60
C LEU A 46 -8.23 7.82 -12.54
N PHE A 47 -7.50 8.06 -13.62
CA PHE A 47 -6.04 8.04 -13.59
C PHE A 47 -5.46 9.23 -12.83
N GLU A 48 -6.16 10.38 -12.86
CA GLU A 48 -5.80 11.58 -12.09
C GLU A 48 -6.39 11.58 -10.67
N ALA A 49 -6.90 10.44 -10.18
CA ALA A 49 -7.62 10.32 -8.91
C ALA A 49 -6.85 10.87 -7.69
N ILE A 50 -5.51 10.87 -7.71
CA ILE A 50 -4.69 11.45 -6.64
C ILE A 50 -4.85 12.97 -6.54
N GLU A 51 -5.15 13.65 -7.64
CA GLU A 51 -5.37 15.10 -7.68
C GLU A 51 -6.86 15.46 -7.61
N THR A 52 -7.71 14.59 -8.16
CA THR A 52 -9.14 14.87 -8.39
C THR A 52 -10.07 14.34 -7.30
N ILE A 53 -9.65 13.34 -6.52
CA ILE A 53 -10.46 12.75 -5.43
C ILE A 53 -9.93 13.22 -4.08
N PRO A 54 -10.67 14.06 -3.33
CA PRO A 54 -10.20 14.69 -2.11
C PRO A 54 -9.68 13.71 -1.03
N CYS A 55 -10.36 12.58 -0.83
CA CYS A 55 -9.95 11.61 0.18
C CYS A 55 -8.61 10.90 -0.13
N ILE A 56 -8.30 10.71 -1.41
CA ILE A 56 -7.02 10.11 -1.85
C ILE A 56 -5.90 11.13 -1.66
N LYS A 57 -6.16 12.38 -2.07
CA LYS A 57 -5.23 13.49 -1.94
C LYS A 57 -4.80 13.72 -0.48
N GLU A 58 -5.77 13.84 0.42
CA GLU A 58 -5.51 14.06 1.85
C GLU A 58 -4.69 12.93 2.49
N CYS A 59 -4.96 11.68 2.09
CA CYS A 59 -4.20 10.53 2.53
C CYS A 59 -2.73 10.63 2.09
N ALA A 60 -2.45 10.92 0.82
CA ALA A 60 -1.10 11.01 0.30
C ALA A 60 -0.26 12.11 0.98
N PHE A 61 -0.83 13.31 1.13
CA PHE A 61 -0.11 14.46 1.68
C PHE A 61 0.25 14.30 3.17
N ARG A 62 -0.60 13.66 3.97
CA ARG A 62 -0.37 13.54 5.42
C ARG A 62 0.81 12.64 5.78
N TRP A 63 1.09 11.60 4.98
CA TRP A 63 2.05 10.56 5.33
C TRP A 63 3.37 10.61 4.53
N ILE A 64 3.38 11.21 3.34
CA ILE A 64 4.57 11.27 2.47
C ILE A 64 5.48 12.48 2.84
N SER A 65 4.93 13.52 3.45
CA SER A 65 5.57 14.84 3.49
C SER A 65 6.36 15.15 4.77
N ASN A 66 6.25 14.34 5.82
CA ASN A 66 6.85 14.67 7.11
C ASN A 66 8.33 14.25 7.18
N GLN A 67 9.24 15.19 6.94
CA GLN A 67 10.69 14.94 7.00
C GLN A 67 11.25 14.83 8.43
N GLU A 68 10.48 15.23 9.45
CA GLU A 68 10.89 15.14 10.86
C GLU A 68 10.59 13.78 11.49
N SER A 69 9.83 12.91 10.81
CA SER A 69 9.46 11.60 11.35
C SER A 69 10.68 10.69 11.49
N THR A 70 10.71 9.87 12.53
CA THR A 70 11.72 8.82 12.73
C THR A 70 11.51 7.65 11.75
N VAL A 71 12.56 6.85 11.52
CA VAL A 71 12.47 5.60 10.73
C VAL A 71 11.37 4.67 11.26
N ALA A 72 11.18 4.66 12.59
CA ALA A 72 10.22 3.80 13.24
C ALA A 72 8.76 4.27 13.04
N GLU A 73 8.51 5.58 13.11
CA GLU A 73 7.20 6.16 12.75
C GLU A 73 6.89 5.95 11.27
N ARG A 74 7.88 6.11 10.39
CA ARG A 74 7.72 5.81 8.96
C ARG A 74 7.38 4.34 8.71
N LEU A 75 7.97 3.41 9.47
CA LEU A 75 7.65 1.97 9.36
C LEU A 75 6.21 1.68 9.80
N VAL A 76 5.74 2.30 10.88
CA VAL A 76 4.35 2.16 11.35
C VAL A 76 3.37 2.77 10.35
N ALA A 77 3.64 3.98 9.87
CA ALA A 77 2.84 4.63 8.83
C ALA A 77 2.80 3.77 7.55
N PHE A 78 3.94 3.22 7.15
CA PHE A 78 4.04 2.33 6.00
C PHE A 78 3.20 1.05 6.19
N ALA A 79 3.31 0.40 7.35
CA ALA A 79 2.49 -0.77 7.67
C ALA A 79 0.98 -0.45 7.65
N ALA A 80 0.60 0.74 8.14
CA ALA A 80 -0.78 1.21 8.08
C ALA A 80 -1.24 1.43 6.63
N VAL A 81 -0.42 2.03 5.77
CA VAL A 81 -0.75 2.24 4.34
C VAL A 81 -0.96 0.91 3.61
N GLU A 82 -0.05 -0.05 3.77
CA GLU A 82 -0.16 -1.34 3.08
C GLU A 82 -1.27 -2.24 3.67
N GLY A 83 -1.49 -2.19 4.99
CA GLY A 83 -2.37 -3.14 5.70
C GLY A 83 -3.76 -2.61 6.09
N ILE A 84 -3.90 -1.31 6.35
CA ILE A 84 -5.14 -0.72 6.88
C ILE A 84 -5.87 0.09 5.80
N PHE A 85 -5.18 1.02 5.12
CA PHE A 85 -5.83 1.97 4.21
C PHE A 85 -6.63 1.30 3.08
N PHE A 86 -6.13 0.19 2.54
CA PHE A 86 -6.81 -0.55 1.46
C PHE A 86 -7.65 -1.74 1.94
N SER A 87 -7.67 -2.04 3.24
CA SER A 87 -8.38 -3.21 3.79
C SER A 87 -9.87 -3.21 3.46
N GLY A 88 -10.54 -2.05 3.52
CA GLY A 88 -11.93 -1.89 3.16
C GLY A 88 -12.19 -2.19 1.67
N SER A 89 -11.32 -1.72 0.79
CA SER A 89 -11.39 -1.99 -0.65
C SER A 89 -11.22 -3.49 -0.93
N PHE A 90 -10.20 -4.14 -0.36
CA PHE A 90 -10.00 -5.58 -0.48
C PHE A 90 -11.24 -6.36 -0.01
N ALA A 91 -11.77 -6.04 1.16
CA ALA A 91 -12.96 -6.70 1.71
C ALA A 91 -14.19 -6.53 0.81
N SER A 92 -14.39 -5.34 0.24
CA SER A 92 -15.51 -5.06 -0.69
C SER A 92 -15.41 -5.90 -1.98
N ILE A 93 -14.20 -6.14 -2.48
CA ILE A 93 -13.99 -6.97 -3.67
C ILE A 93 -14.12 -8.46 -3.32
N PHE A 94 -13.67 -8.89 -2.15
CA PHE A 94 -13.94 -10.24 -1.66
C PHE A 94 -15.44 -10.51 -1.46
N TRP A 95 -16.20 -9.49 -1.07
CA TRP A 95 -17.66 -9.58 -1.04
C TRP A 95 -18.25 -9.85 -2.43
N MET A 96 -17.72 -9.21 -3.49
CA MET A 96 -18.11 -9.51 -4.87
C MET A 96 -17.74 -10.95 -5.27
N LYS A 97 -16.56 -11.45 -4.86
CA LYS A 97 -16.15 -12.84 -5.06
C LYS A 97 -17.15 -13.83 -4.47
N LYS A 98 -17.64 -13.57 -3.25
CA LYS A 98 -18.64 -14.42 -2.58
C LYS A 98 -19.94 -14.55 -3.39
N ARG A 99 -20.23 -13.60 -4.26
CA ARG A 99 -21.39 -13.58 -5.15
C ARG A 99 -21.04 -14.01 -6.58
N GLU A 100 -19.83 -14.52 -6.81
CA GLU A 100 -19.33 -15.02 -8.08
C GLU A 100 -19.32 -13.95 -9.20
N LEU A 101 -19.11 -12.69 -8.82
CA LEU A 101 -19.04 -11.57 -9.75
C LEU A 101 -17.59 -11.20 -10.07
N MET A 102 -17.36 -10.77 -11.32
CA MET A 102 -16.11 -10.16 -11.77
C MET A 102 -14.86 -11.02 -11.51
N PRO A 103 -14.79 -12.25 -12.07
CA PRO A 103 -13.75 -13.23 -11.73
C PRO A 103 -12.32 -12.72 -11.96
N GLY A 104 -12.10 -11.91 -13.01
CA GLY A 104 -10.79 -11.29 -13.27
C GLY A 104 -10.37 -10.28 -12.21
N LEU A 105 -11.31 -9.42 -11.77
CA LEU A 105 -11.09 -8.46 -10.68
C LEU A 105 -10.85 -9.16 -9.34
N THR A 106 -11.64 -10.18 -9.03
CA THR A 106 -11.52 -10.87 -7.73
C THR A 106 -10.24 -11.69 -7.65
N PHE A 107 -9.82 -12.31 -8.75
CA PHE A 107 -8.57 -13.06 -8.82
C PHE A 107 -7.35 -12.15 -8.67
N SER A 108 -7.29 -11.04 -9.41
CA SER A 108 -6.19 -10.07 -9.25
C SER A 108 -6.16 -9.45 -7.85
N ASN A 109 -7.33 -9.18 -7.28
CA ASN A 109 -7.46 -8.69 -5.90
C ASN A 109 -6.90 -9.68 -4.87
N GLU A 110 -7.05 -10.98 -5.06
CA GLU A 110 -6.43 -12.00 -4.18
C GLU A 110 -4.91 -11.93 -4.20
N LEU A 111 -4.32 -11.84 -5.39
CA LEU A 111 -2.87 -11.78 -5.56
C LEU A 111 -2.31 -10.50 -4.94
N ILE A 112 -2.91 -9.35 -5.26
CA ILE A 112 -2.48 -8.06 -4.70
C ILE A 112 -2.66 -8.06 -3.18
N HIS A 113 -3.80 -8.54 -2.66
CA HIS A 113 -4.03 -8.61 -1.21
C HIS A 113 -2.97 -9.45 -0.50
N HIS A 114 -2.61 -10.61 -1.06
CA HIS A 114 -1.57 -11.47 -0.52
C HIS A 114 -0.20 -10.74 -0.47
N ASP A 115 0.18 -10.07 -1.55
CA ASP A 115 1.45 -9.32 -1.61
C ASP A 115 1.47 -8.18 -0.59
N LYS A 116 0.36 -7.44 -0.48
CA LYS A 116 0.20 -6.35 0.49
C LYS A 116 0.31 -6.84 1.93
N GLY A 117 -0.28 -7.99 2.24
CA GLY A 117 -0.10 -8.66 3.53
C GLY A 117 1.37 -8.96 3.84
N MET A 118 2.09 -9.52 2.87
CA MET A 118 3.52 -9.78 3.00
C MET A 118 4.35 -8.51 3.22
N HIS A 119 4.01 -7.41 2.54
CA HIS A 119 4.69 -6.12 2.72
C HIS A 119 4.45 -5.56 4.14
N THR A 120 3.22 -5.65 4.65
CA THR A 120 2.87 -5.25 6.02
C THR A 120 3.60 -6.11 7.07
N ASP A 121 3.61 -7.43 6.91
CA ASP A 121 4.30 -8.34 7.82
C ASP A 121 5.81 -8.06 7.86
N PHE A 122 6.40 -7.76 6.71
CA PHE A 122 7.80 -7.37 6.63
C PHE A 122 8.08 -6.05 7.35
N ALA A 123 7.19 -5.06 7.27
CA ALA A 123 7.31 -3.82 8.01
C ALA A 123 7.25 -4.05 9.53
N CYS A 124 6.33 -4.92 9.99
CA CYS A 124 6.25 -5.35 11.39
C CYS A 124 7.51 -6.10 11.83
N PHE A 125 8.05 -6.97 10.98
CA PHE A 125 9.30 -7.68 11.22
C PHE A 125 10.47 -6.71 11.40
N LEU A 126 10.63 -5.72 10.52
CA LEU A 126 11.65 -4.68 10.65
C LEU A 126 11.48 -3.87 11.93
N PHE A 127 10.24 -3.50 12.26
CA PHE A 127 9.93 -2.79 13.50
C PHE A 127 10.35 -3.58 14.75
N SER A 128 10.15 -4.90 14.75
CA SER A 128 10.57 -5.77 15.86
C SER A 128 12.10 -5.81 16.03
N HIS A 129 12.86 -5.62 14.95
CA HIS A 129 14.33 -5.60 14.97
C HIS A 129 14.92 -4.22 15.35
N LEU A 130 14.09 -3.19 15.51
CA LEU A 130 14.52 -1.91 16.04
C LEU A 130 14.92 -2.04 17.52
N LYS A 131 16.11 -1.55 17.88
CA LYS A 131 16.55 -1.43 19.28
C LYS A 131 15.51 -0.65 20.09
N HIS A 132 15.25 -1.08 21.32
CA HIS A 132 14.21 -0.50 22.20
C HIS A 132 14.26 1.03 22.29
N CYS A 133 15.45 1.65 22.35
CA CYS A 133 15.62 3.10 22.43
C CYS A 133 15.26 3.86 21.13
N ARG A 134 14.92 3.16 20.05
CA ARG A 134 14.55 3.71 18.73
C ARG A 134 13.10 3.41 18.35
N ARG A 135 12.33 2.78 19.24
CA ARG A 135 10.89 2.56 19.03
C ARG A 135 10.11 3.79 19.52
N PRO A 136 9.07 4.23 18.79
CA PRO A 136 8.23 5.34 19.22
C PRO A 136 7.49 4.95 20.50
N HIS A 137 7.10 5.95 21.28
CA HIS A 137 6.28 5.73 22.46
C HIS A 137 4.96 5.04 22.04
N PRO A 138 4.42 4.07 22.81
CA PRO A 138 3.21 3.33 22.42
C PRO A 138 2.01 4.22 22.07
N GLU A 139 1.90 5.39 22.70
CA GLU A 139 0.84 6.38 22.42
C GLU A 139 0.95 7.02 21.02
N VAL A 140 2.16 7.05 20.43
CA VAL A 140 2.35 7.48 19.03
C VAL A 140 1.88 6.42 18.04
N VAL A 141 1.86 5.15 18.44
CA VAL A 141 1.47 4.02 17.57
C VAL A 141 -0.05 3.77 17.60
N LYS A 142 -0.74 4.20 18.66
CA LYS A 142 -2.19 3.96 18.86
C LYS A 142 -3.10 5.01 18.22
N HIS A 143 -2.57 6.17 17.84
CA HIS A 143 -3.31 7.27 17.21
C HIS A 143 -3.08 7.30 15.70
#